data_AF-A0A843BXY7-F1
#
_entry.id   AF-A0A843BXY7-F1
#
_cell.length_a   1.000
_cell.length_b   1.000
_cell.length_c   1.000
_cell.angle_alpha   90.00
_cell.angle_beta   90.00
_cell.angle_gamma   90.00
#
_symmetry.space_group_name_H-M   'P 1'
#
loop_
_entity.id
_entity.type
_entity.pdbx_description
1 polymer ?
#
loop_
_entity_poly.entity_id
_entity_poly.type
_entity_poly.pdbx_seq_one_letter_code
_entity_poly.pdbx_strand_id
1 'polypeptide(L)' 'MKTLMDFGLKEAYKRVEQLGDRLAEIKSLMDWGAFRPIVGDMYDNKSEQGGRPNIDEVVMIKLLVLQQWYG' A
#
# COMPACT_ATOMS: atom_id res chain seq x y z
N MET A 1 -15.32 -9.55 -18.40
CA MET A 1 -15.87 -10.93 -18.36
C MET A 1 -15.09 -11.70 -17.32
N LYS A 2 -15.75 -12.43 -16.40
CA LYS A 2 -15.05 -13.31 -15.45
C LYS A 2 -14.72 -14.62 -16.16
N THR A 3 -13.46 -14.82 -16.50
CA THR A 3 -12.96 -16.02 -17.18
C THR A 3 -12.71 -17.15 -16.17
N LEU A 4 -12.55 -18.39 -16.67
CA LEU A 4 -12.07 -19.51 -15.86
C LEU A 4 -10.72 -19.21 -15.21
N MET A 5 -9.86 -18.44 -15.88
CA MET A 5 -8.58 -17.99 -15.32
C MET A 5 -8.78 -17.05 -14.12
N ASP A 6 -9.72 -16.10 -14.20
CA ASP A 6 -10.01 -15.18 -13.08
C ASP A 6 -10.52 -15.95 -11.85
N PHE A 7 -11.35 -16.97 -12.07
CA PHE A 7 -11.81 -17.86 -11.00
C PHE A 7 -10.66 -18.66 -10.38
N GLY A 8 -9.81 -19.28 -11.22
CA GLY A 8 -8.65 -20.04 -10.76
C GLY A 8 -7.68 -19.19 -9.96
N LEU A 9 -7.38 -17.97 -10.43
CA LEU A 9 -6.55 -17.01 -9.69
C LEU A 9 -7.18 -16.65 -8.35
N LYS A 10 -8.47 -16.34 -8.30
CA LYS A 10 -9.16 -15.99 -7.06
C LYS A 10 -9.11 -17.12 -6.02
N GLU A 11 -9.30 -18.36 -6.45
CA GLU A 11 -9.21 -19.51 -5.54
C GLU A 11 -7.78 -19.80 -5.08
N ALA A 12 -6.78 -19.58 -5.94
CA ALA A 12 -5.37 -19.66 -5.55
C ALA A 12 -5.04 -18.60 -4.47
N TYR A 13 -5.47 -17.35 -4.66
CA TYR A 13 -5.27 -16.28 -3.68
C TYR A 13 -5.92 -16.60 -2.33
N LYS A 14 -7.17 -17.08 -2.30
CA LYS A 14 -7.85 -17.48 -1.05
C LYS A 14 -7.09 -18.56 -0.29
N ARG A 15 -6.51 -19.55 -0.98
CA ARG A 15 -5.73 -20.62 -0.33
C ARG A 15 -4.47 -20.08 0.31
N VAL A 16 -3.82 -19.10 -0.33
CA VAL A 16 -2.62 -18.45 0.22
C VAL A 16 -2.99 -17.55 1.40
N GLU A 17 -4.10 -16.82 1.32
CA GLU A 17 -4.60 -15.95 2.41
C GLU A 17 -4.83 -16.74 3.71
N GLN A 18 -5.25 -18.01 3.63
CA GLN A 18 -5.42 -18.90 4.79
C GLN A 18 -4.11 -19.21 5.54
N LEU A 19 -2.95 -19.04 4.90
CA LEU A 19 -1.64 -19.26 5.54
C LEU A 19 -1.22 -18.06 6.41
N GLY A 20 -2.05 -17.02 6.47
CA GLY A 20 -1.74 -15.75 7.11
C GLY A 20 -1.12 -14.79 6.10
N ASP A 21 -1.72 -13.62 5.96
CA ASP A 21 -1.21 -12.54 5.12
C ASP A 21 -1.03 -11.29 5.98
N ARG A 22 0.19 -11.16 6.53
CA ARG A 22 0.58 -10.00 7.35
C ARG A 22 0.40 -8.67 6.61
N LEU A 23 0.50 -8.66 5.28
CA LEU A 23 0.29 -7.46 4.46
C LEU A 23 -1.20 -7.12 4.31
N ALA A 24 -2.04 -8.13 4.12
CA ALA A 24 -3.49 -7.94 4.15
C ALA A 24 -3.99 -7.49 5.52
N GLU A 25 -3.42 -8.04 6.60
CA GLU A 25 -3.76 -7.69 7.99
C GLU A 25 -3.36 -6.25 8.32
N ILE A 26 -2.11 -5.84 8.07
CA ILE A 26 -1.67 -4.47 8.41
C ILE A 26 -2.46 -3.39 7.67
N LYS A 27 -2.99 -3.72 6.48
CA LYS A 27 -3.86 -2.80 5.74
C LYS A 27 -5.09 -2.38 6.55
N SER A 28 -5.68 -3.29 7.34
CA SER A 28 -6.88 -3.02 8.15
C SER A 28 -6.57 -2.59 9.59
N LEU A 29 -5.39 -2.91 10.11
CA LEU A 29 -5.00 -2.61 11.49
C LEU A 29 -4.66 -1.14 11.75
N MET A 30 -4.37 -0.35 10.70
CA MET A 30 -3.97 1.05 10.85
C MET A 30 -4.83 1.98 10.00
N ASP A 31 -5.19 3.14 10.58
CA ASP A 31 -5.64 4.28 9.80
C ASP A 31 -4.43 4.93 9.13
N TRP A 32 -4.15 4.50 7.91
CA TRP A 32 -3.07 5.04 7.10
C TRP A 32 -3.25 6.53 6.78
N GLY A 33 -4.48 7.05 6.81
CA GLY A 33 -4.77 8.47 6.61
C GLY A 33 -4.29 9.34 7.76
N ALA A 34 -4.21 8.80 8.97
CA ALA A 34 -3.76 9.50 10.17
C ALA A 34 -2.30 9.98 10.10
N PHE A 35 -1.49 9.43 9.18
CA PHE A 35 -0.12 9.89 8.96
C PHE A 35 -0.05 11.20 8.17
N ARG A 36 -1.06 11.51 7.34
CA ARG A 36 -1.05 12.71 6.49
C ARG A 36 -0.81 14.02 7.25
N PRO A 37 -1.50 14.33 8.38
CA PRO A 37 -1.20 15.55 9.13
C PRO A 37 0.18 15.54 9.81
N ILE A 38 0.84 14.39 9.94
CA ILE A 38 2.16 14.26 10.58
C ILE A 38 3.28 14.53 9.56
N VAL A 39 3.11 14.01 8.34
CA VAL A 39 4.16 14.04 7.30
C VAL A 39 3.83 14.94 6.10
N GLY A 40 2.64 15.52 6.09
CA GLY A 40 2.15 16.37 5.00
C GLY A 40 3.03 17.60 4.77
N ASP A 41 3.59 18.15 5.84
CA ASP A 41 4.44 19.33 5.76
C ASP A 41 5.88 19.02 5.30
N MET A 42 6.24 17.75 5.10
CA MET A 42 7.55 17.39 4.53
C MET A 42 7.68 17.76 3.05
N TYR A 43 6.55 17.96 2.35
CA TYR A 43 6.52 18.31 0.94
C TYR A 43 5.94 19.69 0.74
N ASP A 44 6.81 20.66 0.42
CA ASP A 44 6.40 22.02 0.06
C ASP A 44 5.69 22.07 -1.29
N ASN A 45 6.08 21.21 -2.23
CA ASN A 45 5.46 21.16 -3.54
C ASN A 45 4.15 20.37 -3.47
N LYS A 46 3.02 21.07 -3.60
CA LYS A 46 1.67 20.47 -3.73
C LYS A 46 1.13 20.50 -5.16
N SER A 47 1.97 20.85 -6.14
CA SER A 47 1.60 20.96 -7.55
C SER A 47 2.21 19.83 -8.39
N GLU A 48 1.74 19.69 -9.62
CA GLU A 48 2.36 18.82 -10.62
C GLU A 48 3.59 19.47 -11.29
N GLN A 49 3.94 20.71 -10.91
CA GLN A 49 5.06 21.42 -11.49
C GLN A 49 6.37 20.96 -10.85
N GLY A 50 7.28 20.45 -11.66
CA GLY A 50 8.57 19.91 -11.21
C GLY A 50 9.06 18.80 -12.14
N GLY A 51 10.31 18.39 -11.99
CA GLY A 51 10.87 17.30 -12.80
C GLY A 51 10.35 15.92 -12.39
N ARG A 52 10.31 15.63 -11.09
CA ARG A 52 9.84 14.36 -10.54
C ARG A 52 8.43 14.53 -9.96
N PRO A 53 7.44 13.72 -10.37
CA PRO A 53 6.12 13.74 -9.77
C PRO A 53 6.18 13.43 -8.27
N ASN A 54 5.32 14.09 -7.51
CA ASN A 54 5.14 13.79 -6.09
C ASN A 54 4.57 12.38 -5.91
N ILE A 55 5.06 11.67 -4.89
CA ILE A 55 4.50 10.40 -4.46
C ILE A 55 3.58 10.69 -3.27
N ASP A 56 2.46 9.96 -3.19
CA ASP A 56 1.57 10.05 -2.05
C ASP A 56 2.32 9.70 -0.75
N GLU A 57 2.20 10.58 0.24
CA GLU A 57 2.89 10.50 1.53
C GLU A 57 2.59 9.19 2.27
N VAL A 58 1.35 8.70 2.19
CA VAL A 58 0.94 7.44 2.81
C VAL A 58 1.59 6.25 2.11
N VAL A 59 1.77 6.32 0.78
CA VAL A 59 2.51 5.29 0.03
C VAL A 59 3.97 5.23 0.50
N MET A 60 4.61 6.37 0.76
CA MET A 60 5.99 6.39 1.24
C MET A 60 6.12 5.77 2.63
N ILE A 61 5.19 6.03 3.54
CA ILE A 61 5.16 5.35 4.85
C ILE A 61 5.00 3.84 4.70
N LYS A 62 4.12 3.38 3.81
CA LYS A 62 3.96 1.94 3.52
C LYS A 62 5.26 1.31 3.02
N LEU A 63 6.01 2.01 2.16
CA LEU A 63 7.30 1.53 1.68
C LEU A 63 8.33 1.38 2.80
N LEU A 64 8.37 2.31 3.76
CA LEU A 64 9.26 2.19 4.93
C LEU A 64 8.91 0.98 5.80
N VAL A 65 7.62 0.70 6.00
CA VAL A 65 7.19 -0.51 6.73
C VAL A 65 7.61 -1.77 5.98
N LEU A 66 7.41 -1.81 4.66
CA LEU A 66 7.84 -2.94 3.83
C LEU A 66 9.36 -3.13 3.88
N GLN A 67 10.12 -2.04 3.79
CA GLN A 67 11.57 -2.07 3.93
C GLN A 67 11.98 -2.61 5.31
N GLN A 68 11.31 -2.21 6.39
CA GLN A 68 11.59 -2.73 7.73
C GLN A 68 11.29 -4.23 7.88
N TRP A 69 10.34 -4.76 7.10
CA TRP A 69 9.91 -6.16 7.19
C TRP A 69 10.69 -7.10 6.28
N TYR A 70 11.14 -6.61 5.12
CA TYR A 70 11.71 -7.44 4.05
C TYR A 70 13.04 -6.93 3.48
N GLY A 71 13.50 -5.75 3.92
CA GLY A 71 14.77 -5.13 3.51
C GLY A 71 15.96 -5.57 4.35
#